data_AF-A0A972RF04-F1
#
_entry.id   AF-A0A972RF04-F1
#
_cell.length_a   1.000
_cell.length_b   1.000
_cell.length_c   1.000
_cell.angle_alpha   90.00
_cell.angle_beta   90.00
_cell.angle_gamma   90.00
#
_symmetry.space_group_name_H-M   'P 1'
#
loop_
_entity.id
_entity.type
_entity.pdbx_description
1 polymer ?
#
loop_
_entity_poly.entity_id
_entity_poly.type
_entity_poly.pdbx_seq_one_letter_code
_entity_poly.pdbx_strand_id
1 'polypeptide(L)'
;MRFEEAASSPEGFIDYIYSLDHSYEDEIVQCWRIDEKYINILKDFPAEEVLSAFSRTLERTKSRRMIDLIFELCARVLGKKGADFVRARWDRYHKDHFSYGLSLAAFRCLPHEEGFRLIADALAKMECSELSRYRSCLIWFKTSWALDWIEENIRTPVDFVWGAIAAESRFNWHRARKWLDSGRPLSIVALDALSLCLQRRSMGKRHDFRMPDIDELVSTLRNYLKHDDTPGIRERISYIISLV
;
A
#
# COMPACT_ATOMS: atom_id res chain seq x y z
N MET A 1 17.11 -4.21 28.75
CA MET A 1 17.35 -5.63 28.42
C MET A 1 18.50 -5.70 27.45
N ARG A 2 19.49 -6.57 27.66
CA ARG A 2 20.60 -6.73 26.69
C ARG A 2 20.10 -7.53 25.49
N PHE A 3 20.66 -7.28 24.31
CA PHE A 3 20.26 -7.95 23.06
C PHE A 3 20.31 -9.49 23.17
N GLU A 4 21.37 -10.02 23.77
CA GLU A 4 21.56 -11.47 23.95
C GLU A 4 20.51 -12.10 24.87
N GLU A 5 20.11 -11.39 25.93
CA GLU A 5 19.04 -11.83 26.83
C GLU A 5 17.68 -11.80 26.12
N ALA A 6 17.44 -10.77 25.32
CA ALA A 6 16.20 -10.63 24.57
C ALA A 6 16.04 -11.72 23.50
N ALA A 7 17.12 -12.06 22.80
CA ALA A 7 17.14 -13.06 21.74
C ALA A 7 17.02 -14.51 22.25
N SER A 8 16.82 -14.73 23.55
CA SER A 8 16.59 -16.06 24.14
C SER A 8 15.14 -16.56 24.02
N SER A 9 14.18 -15.67 23.75
CA SER A 9 12.78 -16.04 23.53
C SER A 9 12.09 -15.07 22.55
N PRO A 10 11.07 -15.51 21.80
CA PRO A 10 10.36 -14.61 20.90
C PRO A 10 9.71 -13.44 21.64
N GLU A 11 9.19 -13.68 22.84
CA GLU A 11 8.48 -12.66 23.63
C GLU A 11 9.43 -11.57 24.15
N GLY A 12 10.57 -11.97 24.73
CA GLY A 12 11.60 -11.01 25.15
C GLY A 12 12.17 -10.23 23.97
N PHE A 13 12.28 -10.85 22.80
CA PHE A 13 12.80 -10.20 21.60
C PHE A 13 11.81 -9.20 20.99
N ILE A 14 10.51 -9.50 21.00
CA ILE A 14 9.47 -8.54 20.63
C ILE A 14 9.53 -7.30 21.52
N ASP A 15 9.60 -7.49 22.84
CA ASP A 15 9.67 -6.39 23.80
C ASP A 15 10.96 -5.57 23.61
N TYR A 16 12.07 -6.22 23.24
CA TYR A 16 13.31 -5.56 22.86
C TYR A 16 13.14 -4.72 21.58
N ILE A 17 12.61 -5.29 20.49
CA ILE A 17 12.36 -4.56 19.24
C ILE A 17 11.48 -3.33 19.51
N TYR A 18 10.43 -3.50 20.31
CA TYR A 18 9.55 -2.41 20.70
C TYR A 18 10.27 -1.33 21.53
N SER A 19 11.21 -1.72 22.42
CA SER A 19 11.98 -0.77 23.23
C SER A 19 12.99 0.06 22.42
N LEU A 20 13.39 -0.42 21.24
CA LEU A 20 14.27 0.32 20.32
C LEU A 20 13.54 1.46 19.60
N ASP A 21 12.23 1.63 19.82
CA ASP A 21 11.41 2.72 19.28
C ASP A 21 11.85 4.08 19.84
N HIS A 22 12.92 4.63 19.27
CA HIS A 22 13.33 6.02 19.44
C HIS A 22 13.55 6.62 18.04
N SER A 23 12.64 7.53 17.68
CA SER A 23 12.73 8.51 16.59
C SER A 23 12.89 7.96 15.17
N TYR A 24 11.80 7.90 14.38
CA TYR A 24 11.82 8.29 12.96
C TYR A 24 10.39 8.68 12.54
N GLU A 25 10.11 9.98 12.52
CA GLU A 25 8.95 10.60 11.85
C GLU A 25 9.49 11.23 10.56
N ASP A 26 9.24 10.61 9.42
CA ASP A 26 9.54 11.14 8.08
C ASP A 26 8.42 10.73 7.14
N GLU A 27 7.65 11.72 6.72
CA GLU A 27 6.40 11.58 5.99
C GLU A 27 6.56 10.89 4.63
N ILE A 28 5.46 10.28 4.19
CA ILE A 28 5.11 9.87 2.81
C ILE A 28 5.20 8.36 2.51
N VAL A 29 6.13 7.58 3.08
CA VAL A 29 6.11 6.09 3.00
C VAL A 29 6.75 5.45 4.25
N GLN A 30 6.21 5.72 5.45
CA GLN A 30 6.66 5.00 6.65
C GLN A 30 5.98 3.65 6.77
N CYS A 31 6.50 2.65 6.04
CA CYS A 31 6.60 1.35 6.67
C CYS A 31 7.66 1.50 7.76
N TRP A 32 7.30 1.25 9.01
CA TRP A 32 8.28 0.95 10.06
C TRP A 32 9.30 -0.02 9.46
N ARG A 33 10.56 0.41 9.28
CA ARG A 33 11.54 -0.48 8.67
C ARG A 33 12.20 -1.26 9.78
N ILE A 34 11.49 -2.26 10.32
CA ILE A 34 12.11 -3.23 11.23
C ILE A 34 13.33 -3.79 10.49
N ASP A 35 14.50 -3.63 11.10
CA ASP A 35 15.77 -4.09 10.54
C ASP A 35 15.67 -5.59 10.21
N GLU A 36 16.11 -5.98 9.01
CA GLU A 36 16.07 -7.36 8.54
C GLU A 36 16.80 -8.30 9.50
N LYS A 37 17.82 -7.82 10.22
CA LYS A 37 18.49 -8.65 11.24
C LYS A 37 17.52 -9.11 12.34
N TYR A 38 16.59 -8.26 12.77
CA TYR A 38 15.60 -8.61 13.79
C TYR A 38 14.56 -9.58 13.23
N ILE A 39 14.16 -9.39 11.98
CA ILE A 39 13.26 -10.33 11.29
C ILE A 39 13.90 -11.72 11.19
N ASN A 40 15.19 -11.79 10.86
CA ASN A 40 15.90 -13.07 10.72
C ASN A 40 16.03 -13.80 12.05
N ILE A 41 16.30 -13.10 13.15
CA ILE A 41 16.34 -13.71 14.49
C ILE A 41 14.99 -14.33 14.86
N LEU A 42 13.88 -13.65 14.57
CA LEU A 42 12.55 -14.22 14.83
C LEU A 42 12.23 -15.42 13.93
N LYS A 43 12.80 -15.48 12.73
CA LYS A 43 12.65 -16.64 11.82
C LYS A 43 13.39 -17.89 12.30
N ASP A 44 14.38 -17.74 13.17
CA ASP A 44 15.14 -18.87 13.72
C ASP A 44 14.35 -19.63 14.80
N PHE A 45 13.30 -19.02 15.36
CA PHE A 45 12.40 -19.69 16.30
C PHE A 45 11.33 -20.53 15.58
N PRO A 46 10.81 -21.60 16.22
CA PRO A 46 9.63 -22.31 15.72
C PRO A 46 8.44 -21.37 15.53
N ALA A 47 7.70 -21.54 14.43
CA ALA A 47 6.60 -20.65 14.06
C ALA A 47 5.50 -20.62 15.12
N GLU A 48 5.25 -21.75 15.76
CA GLU A 48 4.26 -21.96 16.83
C GLU A 48 4.63 -21.17 18.10
N GLU A 49 5.93 -21.10 18.43
CA GLU A 49 6.41 -20.29 19.55
C GLU A 49 6.27 -18.80 19.27
N VAL A 50 6.59 -18.37 18.05
CA VAL A 50 6.42 -16.98 17.62
C VAL A 50 4.94 -16.59 17.63
N LEU A 51 4.05 -17.43 17.12
CA LEU A 51 2.60 -17.22 17.15
C LEU A 51 2.04 -17.16 18.57
N SER A 52 2.54 -18.03 19.47
CA SER A 52 2.18 -18.01 20.88
C SER A 52 2.61 -16.69 21.54
N ALA A 53 3.83 -16.23 21.26
CA ALA A 53 4.33 -14.96 21.77
C ALA A 53 3.51 -13.77 21.23
N PHE A 54 3.23 -13.72 19.92
CA PHE A 54 2.36 -12.68 19.35
C PHE A 54 0.98 -12.65 20.00
N SER A 55 0.39 -13.82 20.24
CA SER A 55 -0.93 -13.92 20.89
C SER A 55 -0.89 -13.36 22.30
N ARG A 56 0.07 -13.80 23.12
CA ARG A 56 0.26 -13.31 24.50
C ARG A 56 0.52 -11.80 24.54
N THR A 57 1.37 -11.29 23.65
CA THR A 57 1.65 -9.84 23.56
C THR A 57 0.41 -9.04 23.22
N LEU A 58 -0.41 -9.50 22.26
CA LEU A 58 -1.66 -8.85 21.89
C LEU A 58 -2.73 -8.88 22.99
N GLU A 59 -2.74 -9.92 23.83
CA GLU A 59 -3.66 -10.04 24.96
C GLU A 59 -3.31 -9.06 26.09
N ARG A 60 -2.02 -8.80 26.33
CA ARG A 60 -1.56 -7.90 27.40
C ARG A 60 -1.50 -6.43 27.00
N THR A 61 -1.29 -6.12 25.72
CA THR A 61 -1.05 -4.75 25.27
C THR A 61 -2.33 -4.01 24.88
N LYS A 62 -2.36 -2.71 25.16
CA LYS A 62 -3.30 -1.75 24.56
C LYS A 62 -2.61 -0.77 23.62
N SER A 63 -1.29 -0.87 23.45
CA SER A 63 -0.50 0.04 22.63
C SER A 63 -0.78 -0.22 21.15
N ARG A 64 -1.33 0.77 20.44
CA ARG A 64 -1.55 0.71 18.99
C ARG A 64 -0.24 0.43 18.24
N ARG A 65 0.88 0.97 18.71
CA ARG A 65 2.21 0.73 18.11
C ARG A 65 2.65 -0.71 18.27
N MET A 66 2.47 -1.29 19.46
CA MET A 66 2.80 -2.71 19.69
C MET A 66 1.90 -3.60 18.83
N ILE A 67 0.59 -3.31 18.74
CA ILE A 67 -0.33 -4.06 17.90
C ILE A 67 0.11 -4.02 16.43
N ASP A 68 0.44 -2.83 15.92
CA ASP A 68 0.93 -2.64 14.55
C ASP A 68 2.23 -3.42 14.30
N LEU A 69 3.18 -3.33 15.23
CA LEU A 69 4.44 -4.07 15.21
C LEU A 69 4.22 -5.57 15.14
N ILE A 70 3.33 -6.13 15.95
CA ILE A 70 3.03 -7.57 15.94
C ILE A 70 2.51 -8.02 14.57
N PHE A 71 1.60 -7.26 13.95
CA PHE A 71 1.10 -7.64 12.63
C PHE A 71 2.16 -7.48 11.54
N GLU A 72 3.00 -6.44 11.59
CA GLU A 72 4.14 -6.34 10.67
C GLU A 72 5.11 -7.53 10.83
N LEU A 73 5.47 -7.87 12.07
CA LEU A 73 6.33 -9.01 12.36
C LEU A 73 5.69 -10.32 11.86
N CYS A 74 4.39 -10.50 12.07
CA CYS A 74 3.65 -11.65 11.52
C CYS A 74 3.78 -11.72 9.99
N ALA A 75 3.60 -10.60 9.30
CA ALA A 75 3.73 -10.51 7.85
C ALA A 75 5.13 -10.90 7.35
N ARG A 76 6.19 -10.46 8.05
CA ARG A 76 7.59 -10.57 7.61
C ARG A 76 8.31 -11.83 8.10
N VAL A 77 7.91 -12.36 9.25
CA VAL A 77 8.49 -13.56 9.87
C VAL A 77 7.75 -14.81 9.39
N LEU A 78 6.41 -14.81 9.49
CA LEU A 78 5.61 -16.02 9.26
C LEU A 78 5.09 -16.12 7.83
N GLY A 79 4.77 -14.99 7.19
CA GLY A 79 4.12 -14.97 5.89
C GLY A 79 2.90 -15.89 5.87
N LYS A 80 2.80 -16.78 4.87
CA LYS A 80 1.67 -17.72 4.73
C LYS A 80 1.38 -18.58 5.98
N LYS A 81 2.37 -18.87 6.82
CA LYS A 81 2.16 -19.62 8.08
C LYS A 81 1.32 -18.83 9.11
N GLY A 82 1.25 -17.51 8.97
CA GLY A 82 0.45 -16.63 9.82
C GLY A 82 -1.01 -16.48 9.39
N ALA A 83 -1.49 -17.19 8.35
CA ALA A 83 -2.81 -16.98 7.77
C ALA A 83 -3.94 -17.07 8.81
N ASP A 84 -3.99 -18.18 9.56
CA ASP A 84 -5.06 -18.41 10.54
C ASP A 84 -4.99 -17.44 11.71
N PHE A 85 -3.78 -17.02 12.09
CA PHE A 85 -3.57 -15.99 13.10
C PHE A 85 -4.18 -14.65 12.67
N VAL A 86 -3.98 -14.25 11.41
CA VAL A 86 -4.54 -13.00 10.85
C VAL A 86 -6.06 -13.10 10.73
N ARG A 87 -6.60 -14.19 10.17
CA ARG A 87 -8.06 -14.39 10.03
C ARG A 87 -8.79 -14.30 11.36
N ALA A 88 -8.31 -15.02 12.37
CA ALA A 88 -8.92 -15.07 13.70
C ALA A 88 -8.97 -13.70 14.40
N ARG A 89 -8.19 -12.72 13.92
CA ARG A 89 -8.03 -11.40 14.54
C ARG A 89 -8.55 -10.27 13.68
N TRP A 90 -8.77 -10.49 12.38
CA TRP A 90 -9.17 -9.43 11.46
C TRP A 90 -10.38 -8.65 11.95
N ASP A 91 -11.46 -9.32 12.31
CA ASP A 91 -12.74 -8.69 12.69
C ASP A 91 -12.61 -7.76 13.90
N ARG A 92 -11.73 -8.10 14.83
CA ARG A 92 -11.43 -7.30 16.02
C ARG A 92 -10.59 -6.08 15.66
N TYR A 93 -9.47 -6.29 14.96
CA TYR A 93 -8.48 -5.22 14.80
C TYR A 93 -8.77 -4.27 13.64
N HIS A 94 -9.47 -4.69 12.57
CA HIS A 94 -9.77 -3.77 11.47
C HIS A 94 -10.74 -2.65 11.86
N LYS A 95 -11.57 -2.84 12.90
CA LYS A 95 -12.53 -1.83 13.37
C LYS A 95 -11.89 -0.81 14.29
N ASP A 96 -11.11 -1.27 15.26
CA ASP A 96 -10.60 -0.41 16.34
C ASP A 96 -9.15 0.07 16.10
N HIS A 97 -8.41 -0.66 15.28
CA HIS A 97 -6.96 -0.59 15.15
C HIS A 97 -6.48 -0.86 13.71
N PHE A 98 -7.23 -0.41 12.69
CA PHE A 98 -6.75 -0.52 11.31
C PHE A 98 -5.38 0.15 11.17
N SER A 99 -4.42 -0.55 10.57
CA SER A 99 -3.04 -0.12 10.53
C SER A 99 -2.29 -0.70 9.33
N TYR A 100 -1.08 -0.18 9.09
CA TYR A 100 -0.21 -0.65 8.02
C TYR A 100 0.29 -2.07 8.28
N GLY A 101 0.69 -2.41 9.51
CA GLY A 101 1.07 -3.74 9.91
C GLY A 101 -0.05 -4.75 9.72
N LEU A 102 -1.29 -4.42 10.12
CA LEU A 102 -2.45 -5.30 9.89
C LEU A 102 -2.71 -5.51 8.40
N SER A 103 -2.65 -4.44 7.61
CA SER A 103 -2.80 -4.50 6.16
C SER A 103 -1.69 -5.35 5.52
N LEU A 104 -0.44 -5.18 5.97
CA LEU A 104 0.70 -5.94 5.48
C LEU A 104 0.58 -7.42 5.83
N ALA A 105 0.08 -7.74 7.03
CA ALA A 105 -0.22 -9.11 7.45
C ALA A 105 -1.29 -9.75 6.57
N ALA A 106 -2.39 -9.04 6.28
CA ALA A 106 -3.39 -9.54 5.34
C ALA A 106 -2.81 -9.78 3.94
N PHE A 107 -1.97 -8.87 3.44
CA PHE A 107 -1.30 -9.02 2.15
C PHE A 107 -0.32 -10.20 2.09
N ARG A 108 0.51 -10.40 3.13
CA ARG A 108 1.60 -11.40 3.13
C ARG A 108 1.17 -12.78 3.61
N CYS A 109 0.21 -12.84 4.51
CA CYS A 109 -0.19 -14.09 5.17
C CYS A 109 -1.38 -14.77 4.48
N LEU A 110 -2.30 -14.00 3.90
CA LEU A 110 -3.52 -14.55 3.30
C LEU A 110 -3.35 -14.83 1.80
N PRO A 111 -4.23 -15.66 1.20
CA PRO A 111 -4.41 -15.72 -0.24
C PRO A 111 -4.61 -14.31 -0.82
N HIS A 112 -4.02 -14.06 -2.00
CA HIS A 112 -3.93 -12.73 -2.60
C HIS A 112 -5.28 -12.01 -2.73
N GLU A 113 -6.30 -12.74 -3.20
CA GLU A 113 -7.67 -12.22 -3.34
C GLU A 113 -8.35 -11.95 -1.99
N GLU A 114 -8.16 -12.85 -1.02
CA GLU A 114 -8.70 -12.69 0.33
C GLU A 114 -8.12 -11.45 1.01
N GLY A 115 -6.80 -11.31 0.99
CA GLY A 115 -6.11 -10.14 1.55
C GLY A 115 -6.53 -8.84 0.88
N PHE A 116 -6.71 -8.84 -0.45
CA PHE A 116 -7.19 -7.66 -1.17
C PHE A 116 -8.59 -7.27 -0.72
N ARG A 117 -9.54 -8.21 -0.73
CA ARG A 117 -10.93 -7.94 -0.36
C ARG A 117 -11.05 -7.39 1.06
N LEU A 118 -10.37 -7.99 2.02
CA LEU A 118 -10.39 -7.53 3.41
C LEU A 118 -9.93 -6.06 3.54
N ILE A 119 -8.80 -5.71 2.91
CA ILE A 119 -8.27 -4.35 2.94
C ILE A 119 -9.20 -3.39 2.18
N ALA A 120 -9.63 -3.76 0.98
CA ALA A 120 -10.52 -2.95 0.14
C ALA A 120 -11.85 -2.63 0.84
N ASP A 121 -12.46 -3.63 1.48
CA ASP A 121 -13.72 -3.48 2.22
C ASP A 121 -13.57 -2.59 3.45
N ALA A 122 -12.42 -2.66 4.13
CA ALA A 122 -12.11 -1.78 5.25
C ALA A 122 -11.90 -0.34 4.79
N LEU A 123 -11.11 -0.12 3.73
CA LEU A 123 -10.85 1.20 3.16
C LEU A 123 -12.13 1.89 2.65
N ALA A 124 -13.06 1.13 2.05
CA ALA A 124 -14.31 1.69 1.52
C ALA A 124 -15.20 2.34 2.60
N LYS A 125 -15.07 1.86 3.84
CA LYS A 125 -15.84 2.32 5.01
C LYS A 125 -15.16 3.46 5.77
N MET A 126 -13.94 3.84 5.39
CA MET A 126 -13.20 4.90 6.07
C MET A 126 -13.67 6.30 5.66
N GLU A 127 -13.49 7.23 6.60
CA GLU A 127 -13.58 8.66 6.32
C GLU A 127 -12.39 9.12 5.46
N CYS A 128 -12.53 10.28 4.79
CA CYS A 128 -11.54 10.74 3.81
C CYS A 128 -10.11 10.88 4.37
N SER A 129 -9.95 11.33 5.62
CA SER A 129 -8.62 11.51 6.25
C SER A 129 -7.92 10.17 6.51
N GLU A 130 -8.67 9.16 6.98
CA GLU A 130 -8.15 7.82 7.23
C GLU A 130 -7.89 7.07 5.93
N LEU A 131 -8.81 7.15 4.97
CA LEU A 131 -8.60 6.62 3.63
C LEU A 131 -7.33 7.19 3.01
N SER A 132 -7.10 8.50 3.17
CA SER A 132 -5.90 9.14 2.65
C SER A 132 -4.62 8.58 3.25
N ARG A 133 -4.66 8.25 4.55
CA ARG A 133 -3.53 7.65 5.25
C ARG A 133 -3.21 6.24 4.78
N TYR A 134 -4.21 5.40 4.46
CA TYR A 134 -4.00 3.95 4.29
C TYR A 134 -4.19 3.41 2.86
N ARG A 135 -4.77 4.18 1.93
CA ARG A 135 -5.05 3.70 0.55
C ARG A 135 -3.82 3.16 -0.20
N SER A 136 -2.62 3.63 0.15
CA SER A 136 -1.37 3.19 -0.47
C SER A 136 -1.12 1.69 -0.30
N CYS A 137 -1.74 1.03 0.67
CA CYS A 137 -1.67 -0.43 0.85
C CYS A 137 -2.14 -1.20 -0.40
N LEU A 138 -3.04 -0.62 -1.21
CA LEU A 138 -3.52 -1.24 -2.44
C LEU A 138 -2.41 -1.45 -3.49
N ILE A 139 -1.32 -0.67 -3.43
CA ILE A 139 -0.15 -0.83 -4.32
C ILE A 139 0.45 -2.23 -4.21
N TRP A 140 0.42 -2.84 -3.03
CA TRP A 140 1.08 -4.13 -2.79
C TRP A 140 0.52 -5.26 -3.66
N PHE A 141 -0.75 -5.18 -4.03
CA PHE A 141 -1.43 -6.24 -4.77
C PHE A 141 -1.09 -6.27 -6.25
N LYS A 142 -0.82 -5.10 -6.87
CA LYS A 142 -0.46 -4.98 -8.30
C LYS A 142 -1.45 -5.69 -9.25
N THR A 143 -2.74 -5.55 -8.95
CA THR A 143 -3.86 -6.17 -9.68
C THR A 143 -4.80 -5.12 -10.22
N SER A 144 -5.48 -5.43 -11.33
CA SER A 144 -6.53 -4.57 -11.88
C SER A 144 -7.69 -4.34 -10.91
N TRP A 145 -7.89 -5.22 -9.91
CA TRP A 145 -8.88 -5.02 -8.85
C TRP A 145 -8.74 -3.67 -8.13
N ALA A 146 -7.51 -3.17 -7.96
CA ALA A 146 -7.31 -1.86 -7.35
C ALA A 146 -7.79 -0.73 -8.29
N LEU A 147 -7.72 -0.90 -9.61
CA LEU A 147 -8.27 0.06 -10.57
C LEU A 147 -9.80 0.06 -10.51
N ASP A 148 -10.41 -1.12 -10.47
CA ASP A 148 -11.87 -1.26 -10.36
C ASP A 148 -12.36 -0.65 -9.03
N TRP A 149 -11.63 -0.91 -7.94
CA TRP A 149 -11.91 -0.29 -6.63
C TRP A 149 -11.78 1.24 -6.65
N ILE A 150 -10.77 1.80 -7.33
CA ILE A 150 -10.62 3.25 -7.52
C ILE A 150 -11.84 3.83 -8.24
N GLU A 151 -12.32 3.17 -9.30
CA GLU A 151 -13.51 3.64 -10.05
C GLU A 151 -14.75 3.78 -9.16
N GLU A 152 -14.90 2.89 -8.18
CA GLU A 152 -16.05 2.84 -7.27
C GLU A 152 -15.90 3.75 -6.03
N ASN A 153 -14.67 3.97 -5.56
CA ASN A 153 -14.43 4.52 -4.22
C ASN A 153 -13.63 5.82 -4.19
N ILE A 154 -13.17 6.33 -5.34
CA ILE A 154 -12.40 7.58 -5.38
C ILE A 154 -13.21 8.75 -4.82
N ARG A 155 -12.54 9.55 -3.96
CA ARG A 155 -13.11 10.75 -3.34
C ARG A 155 -12.15 11.91 -3.48
N THR A 156 -12.70 13.12 -3.53
CA THR A 156 -11.92 14.36 -3.49
C THR A 156 -11.52 14.70 -2.05
N PRO A 157 -10.35 15.30 -1.81
CA PRO A 157 -9.34 15.70 -2.80
C PRO A 157 -8.54 14.51 -3.37
N VAL A 158 -8.17 14.60 -4.64
CA VAL A 158 -7.29 13.63 -5.31
C VAL A 158 -5.86 14.15 -5.23
N ASP A 159 -4.96 13.34 -4.68
CA ASP A 159 -3.53 13.56 -4.73
C ASP A 159 -2.80 12.48 -5.55
N PHE A 160 -1.49 12.65 -5.68
CA PHE A 160 -0.61 11.82 -6.49
C PHE A 160 -0.60 10.33 -6.08
N VAL A 161 -0.95 9.99 -4.84
CA VAL A 161 -0.94 8.60 -4.37
C VAL A 161 -1.97 7.77 -5.13
N TRP A 162 -3.11 8.35 -5.53
CA TRP A 162 -4.08 7.66 -6.38
C TRP A 162 -3.48 7.26 -7.72
N GLY A 163 -2.74 8.17 -8.36
CA GLY A 163 -2.01 7.89 -9.60
C GLY A 163 -0.95 6.80 -9.41
N ALA A 164 -0.26 6.80 -8.27
CA ALA A 164 0.71 5.76 -7.93
C ALA A 164 0.09 4.39 -7.73
N ILE A 165 -1.06 4.30 -7.05
CA ILE A 165 -1.85 3.06 -6.93
C ILE A 165 -2.22 2.56 -8.33
N ALA A 166 -2.76 3.44 -9.18
CA ALA A 166 -3.15 3.06 -10.52
C ALA A 166 -1.96 2.54 -11.35
N ALA A 167 -0.86 3.30 -11.41
CA ALA A 167 0.33 2.92 -12.18
C ALA A 167 0.88 1.53 -11.82
N GLU A 168 0.82 1.14 -10.55
CA GLU A 168 1.26 -0.19 -10.07
C GLU A 168 0.25 -1.32 -10.30
N SER A 169 -1.00 -0.99 -10.66
CA SER A 169 -2.15 -1.91 -10.62
C SER A 169 -2.57 -2.42 -12.00
N ARG A 170 -1.59 -2.72 -12.88
CA ARG A 170 -1.82 -3.15 -14.28
C ARG A 170 -2.59 -2.12 -15.12
N PHE A 171 -2.34 -0.84 -14.86
CA PHE A 171 -2.88 0.25 -15.64
C PHE A 171 -2.47 0.14 -17.12
N ASN A 172 -3.38 0.52 -18.00
CA ASN A 172 -3.20 0.42 -19.45
C ASN A 172 -3.87 1.60 -20.17
N TRP A 173 -3.52 1.79 -21.44
CA TRP A 173 -4.02 2.91 -22.23
C TRP A 173 -5.54 2.94 -22.35
N HIS A 174 -6.19 1.78 -22.52
CA HIS A 174 -7.64 1.72 -22.62
C HIS A 174 -8.32 2.29 -21.37
N ARG A 175 -7.85 1.90 -20.18
CA ARG A 175 -8.33 2.44 -18.91
C ARG A 175 -8.00 3.93 -18.75
N ALA A 176 -6.80 4.35 -19.17
CA ALA A 176 -6.40 5.76 -19.14
C ALA A 176 -7.35 6.65 -19.96
N ARG A 177 -7.65 6.23 -21.20
CA ARG A 177 -8.59 6.94 -22.08
C ARG A 177 -9.98 7.03 -21.46
N LYS A 178 -10.52 5.90 -20.98
CA LYS A 178 -11.83 5.87 -20.28
C LYS A 178 -11.88 6.87 -19.13
N TRP A 179 -10.82 6.94 -18.31
CA TRP A 179 -10.75 7.85 -17.18
C TRP A 179 -10.60 9.32 -17.58
N LEU A 180 -9.84 9.62 -18.63
CA LEU A 180 -9.78 10.96 -19.21
C LEU A 180 -11.16 11.40 -19.73
N ASP A 181 -11.85 10.53 -20.48
CA ASP A 181 -13.19 10.80 -21.03
C ASP A 181 -14.25 10.98 -19.93
N SER A 182 -14.08 10.33 -18.78
CA SER A 182 -14.98 10.46 -17.62
C SER A 182 -14.82 11.79 -16.86
N GLY A 183 -13.74 12.53 -17.10
CA GLY A 183 -13.42 13.76 -16.36
C GLY A 183 -13.02 13.49 -14.91
N ARG A 184 -13.09 14.54 -14.07
CA ARG A 184 -12.67 14.46 -12.67
C ARG A 184 -13.65 13.61 -11.84
N PRO A 185 -13.18 12.85 -10.83
CA PRO A 185 -11.79 12.81 -10.34
C PRO A 185 -10.84 11.88 -11.11
N LEU A 186 -11.37 10.94 -11.91
CA LEU A 186 -10.60 9.86 -12.53
C LEU A 186 -9.57 10.35 -13.56
N SER A 187 -9.87 11.43 -14.29
CA SER A 187 -8.92 12.02 -15.24
C SER A 187 -7.62 12.47 -14.57
N ILE A 188 -7.67 13.00 -13.34
CA ILE A 188 -6.47 13.39 -12.58
C ILE A 188 -5.63 12.16 -12.27
N VAL A 189 -6.28 11.08 -11.82
CA VAL A 189 -5.60 9.80 -11.54
C VAL A 189 -4.96 9.25 -12.82
N ALA A 190 -5.65 9.33 -13.96
CA ALA A 190 -5.13 8.89 -15.24
C ALA A 190 -3.86 9.66 -15.63
N LEU A 191 -3.87 11.00 -15.49
CA LEU A 191 -2.70 11.83 -15.79
C LEU A 191 -1.51 11.51 -14.89
N ASP A 192 -1.73 11.39 -13.58
CA ASP A 192 -0.67 11.05 -12.62
C ASP A 192 -0.13 9.63 -12.88
N ALA A 193 -1.00 8.67 -13.17
CA ALA A 193 -0.60 7.30 -13.51
C ALA A 193 0.18 7.22 -14.83
N LEU A 194 -0.26 7.92 -15.88
CA LEU A 194 0.45 8.02 -17.16
C LEU A 194 1.85 8.61 -16.98
N SER A 195 1.95 9.71 -16.22
CA SER A 195 3.22 10.36 -15.90
C SER A 195 4.21 9.37 -15.28
N LEU A 196 3.76 8.60 -14.27
CA LEU A 196 4.57 7.57 -13.61
C LEU A 196 4.98 6.43 -14.55
N CYS A 197 4.05 5.93 -15.38
CA CYS A 197 4.33 4.86 -16.33
C CYS A 197 5.42 5.27 -17.34
N LEU A 198 5.30 6.48 -17.89
CA LEU A 198 6.22 7.00 -18.90
C LEU A 198 7.57 7.39 -18.30
N GLN A 199 7.60 7.99 -17.11
CA GLN A 199 8.83 8.32 -16.40
C GLN A 199 9.66 7.06 -16.08
N ARG A 200 9.01 5.96 -15.69
CA ARG A 200 9.72 4.68 -15.47
C ARG A 200 10.33 4.13 -16.74
N ARG A 201 9.59 4.22 -17.85
CA ARG A 201 10.06 3.82 -19.17
C ARG A 201 11.25 4.66 -19.61
N SER A 202 11.22 5.98 -19.44
CA SER A 202 12.34 6.87 -19.79
C SER A 202 13.60 6.60 -18.94
N MET A 203 13.42 6.15 -17.70
CA MET A 203 14.52 5.65 -16.84
C MET A 203 14.97 4.21 -17.16
N GLY A 204 14.47 3.58 -18.24
CA GLY A 204 14.81 2.21 -18.62
C GLY A 204 14.29 1.13 -17.65
N LYS A 205 13.36 1.46 -16.75
CA LYS A 205 12.74 0.48 -15.84
C LYS A 205 11.68 -0.30 -16.61
N ARG A 206 11.68 -1.63 -16.47
CA ARG A 206 10.62 -2.48 -17.02
C ARG A 206 9.27 -2.09 -16.40
N HIS A 207 8.31 -1.80 -17.26
CA HIS A 207 6.94 -1.48 -16.88
C HIS A 207 5.99 -2.11 -17.90
N ASP A 208 4.91 -2.74 -17.42
CA ASP A 208 3.98 -3.49 -18.27
C ASP A 208 3.02 -2.59 -19.07
N PHE A 209 3.07 -1.28 -18.83
CA PHE A 209 2.26 -0.30 -19.55
C PHE A 209 2.65 -0.28 -21.04
N ARG A 210 1.73 -0.73 -21.89
CA ARG A 210 1.84 -0.63 -23.34
C ARG A 210 1.35 0.75 -23.77
N MET A 211 2.29 1.56 -24.24
CA MET A 211 2.01 2.89 -24.76
C MET A 211 1.20 2.78 -26.06
N PRO A 212 0.21 3.66 -26.27
CA PRO A 212 -0.38 3.84 -27.60
C PRO A 212 0.64 4.43 -28.58
N ASP A 213 0.20 4.67 -29.80
CA ASP A 213 0.93 5.54 -30.72
C ASP A 213 1.11 6.95 -30.13
N ILE A 214 2.24 7.60 -30.44
CA ILE A 214 2.57 8.92 -29.88
C ILE A 214 1.56 9.97 -30.34
N ASP A 215 1.14 9.93 -31.61
CA ASP A 215 0.15 10.89 -32.12
C ASP A 215 -1.22 10.65 -31.47
N GLU A 216 -1.59 9.40 -31.21
CA GLU A 216 -2.79 9.07 -30.45
C GLU A 216 -2.74 9.63 -29.02
N LEU A 217 -1.62 9.42 -28.31
CA LEU A 217 -1.43 9.94 -26.96
C LEU A 217 -1.54 11.46 -26.93
N VAL A 218 -0.72 12.14 -27.75
CA VAL A 218 -0.64 13.61 -27.77
C VAL A 218 -1.97 14.22 -28.18
N SER A 219 -2.63 13.69 -29.21
CA SER A 219 -3.94 14.18 -29.64
C SER A 219 -5.02 13.98 -28.57
N THR A 220 -5.01 12.84 -27.88
CA THR A 220 -5.95 12.55 -26.77
C THR A 220 -5.76 13.54 -25.62
N LEU A 221 -4.52 13.79 -25.18
CA LEU A 221 -4.23 14.74 -24.09
C LEU A 221 -4.58 16.18 -24.48
N ARG A 222 -4.24 16.60 -25.71
CA ARG A 222 -4.61 17.93 -26.22
C ARG A 222 -6.12 18.10 -26.35
N ASN A 223 -6.85 17.04 -26.70
CA ASN A 223 -8.31 17.07 -26.72
C ASN A 223 -8.88 17.17 -25.31
N TYR A 224 -8.33 16.45 -24.33
CA TYR A 224 -8.74 16.58 -22.93
C TYR A 224 -8.59 18.02 -22.40
N LEU A 225 -7.52 18.73 -22.77
CA LEU A 225 -7.34 20.14 -22.41
C LEU A 225 -8.47 21.06 -22.91
N LYS A 226 -9.18 20.70 -23.98
CA LYS A 226 -10.35 21.48 -24.43
C LYS A 226 -11.51 21.42 -23.43
N HIS A 227 -11.52 20.40 -22.57
CA HIS A 227 -12.56 20.18 -21.56
C HIS A 227 -12.13 20.62 -20.15
N ASP A 228 -10.85 20.48 -19.81
CA ASP A 228 -10.28 20.87 -18.51
C ASP A 228 -8.93 21.56 -18.69
N ASP A 229 -8.96 22.89 -18.79
CA ASP A 229 -7.80 23.75 -19.06
C ASP A 229 -7.30 24.50 -17.81
N THR A 230 -7.30 23.85 -16.66
CA THR A 230 -6.70 24.46 -15.46
C THR A 230 -5.17 24.44 -15.52
N PRO A 231 -4.47 25.40 -14.88
CA PRO A 231 -3.00 25.45 -14.87
C PRO A 231 -2.35 24.11 -14.46
N GLY A 232 -2.85 23.49 -13.39
CA GLY A 232 -2.31 22.21 -12.91
C GLY A 232 -2.54 21.02 -13.84
N ILE A 233 -3.54 21.08 -14.73
CA ILE A 233 -3.76 20.05 -15.76
C ILE A 233 -2.84 20.31 -16.96
N ARG A 234 -2.68 21.58 -17.38
CA ARG A 234 -1.72 21.96 -18.43
C ARG A 234 -0.30 21.53 -18.09
N GLU A 235 0.13 21.73 -16.84
CA GLU A 235 1.45 21.31 -16.36
C GLU A 235 1.63 19.79 -16.44
N ARG A 236 0.66 19.01 -15.93
CA ARG A 236 0.69 17.55 -16.01
C ARG A 236 0.77 17.04 -17.44
N ILE A 237 -0.05 17.59 -18.34
CA ILE A 237 -0.06 17.16 -19.75
C ILE A 237 1.24 17.56 -20.45
N SER A 238 1.77 18.75 -20.19
CA SER A 238 3.06 19.18 -20.74
C SER A 238 4.20 18.27 -20.27
N TYR A 239 4.17 17.85 -19.00
CA TYR A 239 5.11 16.88 -18.46
C TYR A 239 4.98 15.51 -19.12
N ILE A 240 3.76 15.00 -19.32
CA ILE A 240 3.56 13.72 -20.01
C ILE A 240 4.10 13.77 -21.45
N ILE A 241 3.82 14.85 -22.17
CA ILE A 241 4.26 15.02 -23.57
C ILE A 241 5.80 15.13 -23.66
N SER A 242 6.48 15.65 -22.64
CA SER A 242 7.95 15.73 -22.66
C SER A 242 8.66 14.41 -22.36
N LEU A 243 7.92 13.37 -21.92
CA LEU A 243 8.44 12.04 -21.63
C LEU A 243 8.41 11.08 -22.82
N VAL A 244 7.80 11.46 -23.95
CA VAL A 244 7.61 10.62 -25.14
C VAL A 244 8.42 11.09 -26.33
#